data_AF-A0A9N8EUY4-F1
#
_entry.id   AF-A0A9N8EUY4-F1
#
_cell.length_a   1.000
_cell.length_b   1.000
_cell.length_c   1.000
_cell.angle_alpha   90.00
_cell.angle_beta   90.00
_cell.angle_gamma   90.00
#
_symmetry.space_group_name_H-M   'P 1'
#
loop_
_entity.id
_entity.type
_entity.pdbx_description
1 polymer ?
#
loop_
_entity_poly.entity_id
_entity_poly.type
_entity_poly.pdbx_seq_one_letter_code
_entity_poly.pdbx_strand_id
1 'polypeptide(L)'
;MNDMNDIMIGDIQVVPVPAVNLRRINTDTLEVLFKAHLYDYYVIDPLDVIHWTEALNNSTSIETVLMEVHPSMFDLPENIYMARFMAALVSLPKLTTLDWRSHNGARMEIPAAFGIFVLRHVVGLTKFCMCRHHLVGTALEFEELARYLEAHHSLSSLQIHTVPEGVICKGPLVHAFSRMPQLKSLDLSCLSVWGMDPPDFGRMFSNPSLQKVVLKDFDLDEQIAPAIVRSLRQRDPSNPLQKLSLDTTGTHKATESAAIAFILSANVPFQLLEMSLGSLRLSDMNVFQTMAQSLRSNSTLQILHLRTDSDISSLSDTVWGPFLGLLEINMSWQAFASSTGSKLEGGFFRRCVQFTTPKLSSC
;
A
#
# COMPACT_ATOMS: atom_id res chain seq x y z
N MET A 1 -25.53 45.65 -44.34
CA MET A 1 -24.17 45.28 -43.93
C MET A 1 -23.78 46.17 -42.77
N ASN A 2 -24.24 45.79 -41.59
CA ASN A 2 -23.89 46.33 -40.28
C ASN A 2 -24.13 45.14 -39.36
N ASP A 3 -23.08 44.59 -38.77
CA ASP A 3 -23.13 43.80 -37.54
C ASP A 3 -21.73 43.87 -36.93
N MET A 4 -21.57 44.87 -36.06
CA MET A 4 -20.54 44.88 -35.02
C MET A 4 -21.03 43.92 -33.94
N ASN A 5 -20.38 42.77 -33.79
CA ASN A 5 -20.56 41.93 -32.61
C ASN A 5 -19.78 42.53 -31.45
N ASP A 6 -20.51 43.05 -30.48
CA ASP A 6 -20.08 43.24 -29.11
C ASP A 6 -19.58 41.92 -28.53
N ILE A 7 -18.26 41.81 -28.32
CA ILE A 7 -17.73 40.86 -27.34
C ILE A 7 -17.46 41.66 -26.08
N MET A 8 -18.42 41.58 -25.16
CA MET A 8 -18.26 41.94 -23.75
C MET A 8 -17.00 41.25 -23.22
N ILE A 9 -15.97 42.04 -22.93
CA ILE A 9 -14.88 41.63 -22.04
C ILE A 9 -15.55 41.56 -20.66
N GLY A 10 -16.09 40.40 -20.32
CA GLY A 10 -16.58 40.12 -18.99
C GLY A 10 -15.42 40.27 -18.02
N ASP A 11 -15.64 41.03 -16.95
CA ASP A 11 -14.76 41.10 -15.79
C ASP A 11 -14.27 39.69 -15.45
N ILE A 12 -12.98 39.44 -15.63
CA ILE A 12 -12.33 38.28 -15.02
C ILE A 12 -12.39 38.57 -13.53
N GLN A 13 -13.41 38.01 -12.87
CA GLN A 13 -13.37 37.86 -11.43
C GLN A 13 -12.07 37.11 -11.12
N VAL A 14 -11.13 37.82 -10.52
CA VAL A 14 -10.03 37.21 -9.78
C VAL A 14 -10.69 36.45 -8.64
N VAL A 15 -11.02 35.19 -8.90
CA VAL A 15 -11.49 34.29 -7.86
C VAL A 15 -10.31 34.10 -6.92
N PRO A 16 -10.43 34.44 -5.61
CA PRO A 16 -9.37 34.20 -4.67
C PRO A 16 -9.08 32.70 -4.64
N VAL A 17 -7.88 32.33 -5.07
CA VAL A 17 -7.39 30.95 -5.08
C VAL A 17 -7.39 30.44 -3.64
N PRO A 18 -7.98 29.26 -3.35
CA PRO A 18 -8.02 28.75 -1.99
C PRO A 18 -6.62 28.31 -1.55
N ALA A 19 -6.28 28.77 -0.36
CA ALA A 19 -5.02 28.54 0.35
C ALA A 19 -4.61 27.07 0.42
N VAL A 20 -3.31 26.82 0.27
CA VAL A 20 -2.71 25.59 0.79
C VAL A 20 -2.97 25.53 2.29
N ASN A 21 -3.58 24.44 2.74
CA ASN A 21 -3.99 24.28 4.14
C ASN A 21 -2.90 23.52 4.88
N LEU A 22 -1.98 24.25 5.54
CA LEU A 22 -1.29 23.70 6.70
C LEU A 22 -2.34 23.46 7.77
N ARG A 23 -2.66 22.20 8.01
CA ARG A 23 -3.60 21.81 9.05
C ARG A 23 -2.81 21.12 10.15
N ARG A 24 -2.59 21.86 11.23
CA ARG A 24 -2.22 21.22 12.49
C ARG A 24 -3.44 20.44 12.98
N ILE A 25 -3.40 19.11 12.88
CA ILE A 25 -4.50 18.25 13.34
C ILE A 25 -4.53 18.28 14.86
N ASN A 26 -3.36 18.21 15.49
CA ASN A 26 -3.16 18.28 16.94
C ASN A 26 -1.73 18.76 17.27
N THR A 27 -1.34 18.71 18.54
CA THR A 27 -0.02 19.16 19.02
C THR A 27 1.17 18.43 18.39
N ASP A 28 0.99 17.20 17.96
CA ASP A 28 2.03 16.25 17.54
C ASP A 28 1.94 15.86 16.05
N THR A 29 0.85 16.21 15.38
CA THR A 29 0.58 15.86 13.98
C THR A 29 0.37 17.10 13.13
N LEU A 30 1.21 17.22 12.12
CA LEU A 30 1.08 18.22 11.06
C LEU A 30 0.63 17.54 9.76
N GLU A 31 -0.45 18.06 9.20
CA GLU A 31 -0.94 17.67 7.87
C GLU A 31 -0.64 18.82 6.90
N VAL A 32 0.14 18.51 5.87
CA VAL A 32 0.47 19.42 4.77
C VAL A 32 -0.33 18.95 3.55
N LEU A 33 -1.50 19.55 3.37
CA LEU A 33 -2.40 19.22 2.26
C LEU A 33 -2.16 20.15 1.09
N PHE A 34 -1.61 19.62 0.00
CA PHE A 34 -1.57 20.34 -1.27
C PHE A 34 -2.89 20.09 -2.00
N LYS A 35 -3.93 20.82 -1.61
CA LYS A 35 -5.22 20.78 -2.31
C LYS A 35 -5.09 21.48 -3.66
N ALA A 36 -4.68 20.73 -4.67
CA ALA A 36 -4.89 21.12 -6.06
C ALA A 36 -6.38 20.87 -6.38
N HIS A 37 -7.18 21.93 -6.48
CA HIS A 37 -8.52 21.79 -7.04
C HIS A 37 -8.40 21.44 -8.52
N LEU A 38 -8.57 20.16 -8.85
CA LEU A 38 -9.15 19.56 -10.08
C LEU A 38 -8.73 20.07 -11.48
N TYR A 39 -7.78 20.97 -11.64
CA TYR A 39 -7.38 21.51 -12.94
C TYR A 39 -5.85 21.48 -13.15
N ASP A 40 -5.47 21.01 -14.33
CA ASP A 40 -4.23 20.32 -14.70
C ASP A 40 -2.89 21.06 -14.55
N TYR A 41 -2.81 22.28 -14.03
CA TYR A 41 -1.52 22.98 -13.92
C TYR A 41 -1.53 23.98 -12.77
N TYR A 42 -1.12 23.54 -11.57
CA TYR A 42 -0.71 24.46 -10.52
C TYR A 42 0.81 24.49 -10.36
N VAL A 43 1.36 25.70 -10.49
CA VAL A 43 2.69 26.06 -10.00
C VAL A 43 2.55 26.24 -8.49
N ILE A 44 3.34 25.52 -7.71
CA ILE A 44 3.40 25.74 -6.27
C ILE A 44 4.02 27.12 -6.03
N ASP A 45 3.33 27.96 -5.27
CA ASP A 45 3.86 29.25 -4.87
C ASP A 45 5.07 29.03 -3.94
N PRO A 46 6.27 29.52 -4.29
CA PRO A 46 7.44 29.43 -3.41
C PRO A 46 7.22 30.01 -2.02
N LEU A 47 6.32 31.01 -1.87
CA LEU A 47 5.96 31.58 -0.57
C LEU A 47 5.30 30.56 0.35
N ASP A 48 4.49 29.65 -0.19
CA ASP A 48 3.88 28.60 0.61
C ASP A 48 4.94 27.64 1.16
N VAL A 49 5.92 27.25 0.33
CA VAL A 49 7.05 26.40 0.76
C VAL A 49 7.87 27.07 1.87
N ILE A 50 8.07 28.39 1.78
CA ILE A 50 8.74 29.18 2.83
C ILE A 50 7.94 29.11 4.13
N HIS A 51 6.63 29.41 4.11
CA HIS A 51 5.80 29.38 5.31
C HIS A 51 5.77 28.00 5.98
N TRP A 52 5.78 26.91 5.20
CA TRP A 52 5.85 25.56 5.75
C TRP A 52 7.21 25.27 6.37
N THR A 53 8.28 25.68 5.69
CA THR A 53 9.65 25.56 6.22
C THR A 53 9.77 26.29 7.56
N GLU A 54 9.21 27.49 7.69
CA GLU A 54 9.18 28.25 8.95
C GLU A 54 8.34 27.55 10.02
N ALA A 55 7.16 27.03 9.66
CA ALA A 55 6.31 26.28 10.59
C ALA A 55 7.01 25.03 11.14
N LEU A 56 7.75 24.30 10.29
CA LEU A 56 8.56 23.14 10.69
C LEU A 56 9.73 23.55 11.58
N ASN A 57 10.50 24.57 11.20
CA ASN A 57 11.64 25.05 11.98
C ASN A 57 11.25 25.55 13.38
N ASN A 58 10.05 26.10 13.53
CA ASN A 58 9.54 26.59 14.81
C ASN A 58 8.89 25.49 15.66
N SER A 59 8.84 24.25 15.18
CA SER A 59 8.14 23.15 15.84
C SER A 59 9.09 22.18 16.54
N THR A 60 8.89 21.99 17.85
CA THR A 60 9.66 21.04 18.67
C THR A 60 8.88 19.79 19.07
N SER A 61 7.57 19.75 18.76
CA SER A 61 6.65 18.72 19.20
C SER A 61 6.10 17.83 18.08
N ILE A 62 6.42 18.11 16.81
CA ILE A 62 5.87 17.34 15.69
C ILE A 62 6.50 15.95 15.66
N GLU A 63 5.65 14.94 15.73
CA GLU A 63 6.01 13.53 15.65
C GLU A 63 5.55 12.90 14.33
N THR A 64 4.48 13.42 13.74
CA THR A 64 3.89 12.93 12.50
C THR A 64 3.78 14.05 11.47
N VAL A 65 4.30 13.78 10.28
CA VAL A 65 4.11 14.63 9.11
C VAL A 65 3.40 13.84 8.01
N LEU A 66 2.22 14.31 7.64
CA LEU A 66 1.43 13.79 6.52
C LEU A 66 1.55 14.77 5.36
N MET A 67 1.97 14.32 4.19
CA MET A 67 2.16 15.17 3.02
C MET A 67 1.46 14.57 1.83
N GLU A 68 0.60 15.36 1.20
CA GLU A 68 -0.08 14.97 -0.03
C GLU A 68 0.38 15.89 -1.15
N VAL A 69 1.33 15.46 -1.96
CA VAL A 69 2.16 16.37 -2.77
C VAL A 69 1.76 16.33 -4.26
N HIS A 70 1.99 17.41 -5.01
CA HIS A 70 1.78 17.50 -6.46
C HIS A 70 3.11 17.32 -7.24
N PRO A 71 3.14 16.76 -8.47
CA PRO A 71 4.40 16.50 -9.21
C PRO A 71 5.25 17.76 -9.43
N SER A 72 4.57 18.90 -9.66
CA SER A 72 5.22 20.16 -9.99
C SER A 72 6.16 20.71 -8.91
N MET A 73 6.20 20.15 -7.68
CA MET A 73 7.21 20.59 -6.70
C MET A 73 8.62 20.17 -7.10
N PHE A 74 8.75 19.05 -7.81
CA PHE A 74 10.05 18.52 -8.21
C PHE A 74 10.56 19.19 -9.50
N ASP A 75 9.65 19.83 -10.25
CA ASP A 75 9.95 20.57 -11.48
C ASP A 75 10.26 22.06 -11.22
N LEU A 76 10.27 22.51 -9.95
CA LEU A 76 10.55 23.91 -9.64
C LEU A 76 11.98 24.28 -10.10
N PRO A 77 12.16 25.39 -10.87
CA PRO A 77 13.38 25.64 -11.65
C PRO A 77 14.70 25.77 -10.85
N GLU A 78 14.64 25.95 -9.53
CA GLU A 78 15.80 25.91 -8.65
C GLU A 78 15.39 25.30 -7.30
N ASN A 79 15.88 24.09 -7.03
CA ASN A 79 15.57 23.16 -5.94
C ASN A 79 15.84 23.70 -4.50
N ILE A 80 16.03 25.00 -4.31
CA ILE A 80 16.38 25.60 -3.01
C ILE A 80 15.23 25.57 -2.02
N TYR A 81 13.99 25.75 -2.47
CA TYR A 81 12.81 25.73 -1.60
C TYR A 81 12.53 24.32 -1.08
N MET A 82 12.57 23.32 -1.96
CA MET A 82 12.46 21.93 -1.56
C MET A 82 13.63 21.52 -0.67
N ALA A 83 14.88 21.88 -1.01
CA ALA A 83 16.03 21.60 -0.13
C ALA A 83 15.87 22.20 1.27
N ARG A 84 15.35 23.44 1.38
CA ARG A 84 15.07 24.09 2.67
C ARG A 84 13.95 23.39 3.43
N PHE A 85 12.86 23.05 2.74
CA PHE A 85 11.77 22.29 3.33
C PHE A 85 12.25 20.93 3.85
N MET A 86 13.07 20.23 3.07
CA MET A 86 13.67 18.97 3.44
C MET A 86 14.62 19.10 4.64
N ALA A 87 15.44 20.15 4.68
CA ALA A 87 16.29 20.43 5.83
C ALA A 87 15.46 20.69 7.10
N ALA A 88 14.34 21.42 6.98
CA ALA A 88 13.43 21.66 8.09
C ALA A 88 12.65 20.41 8.52
N LEU A 89 12.29 19.53 7.57
CA LEU A 89 11.62 18.27 7.86
C LEU A 89 12.52 17.33 8.66
N VAL A 90 13.77 17.17 8.23
CA VAL A 90 14.71 16.24 8.90
C VAL A 90 15.31 16.81 10.18
N SER A 91 15.16 18.12 10.43
CA SER A 91 15.58 18.76 11.69
C SER A 91 14.57 18.61 12.82
N LEU A 92 13.36 18.11 12.53
CA LEU A 92 12.32 17.87 13.54
C LEU A 92 12.80 16.82 14.56
N PRO A 93 13.02 17.20 15.84
CA PRO A 93 13.70 16.34 16.81
C PRO A 93 12.87 15.13 17.26
N LYS A 94 11.55 15.16 17.03
CA LYS A 94 10.63 14.09 17.44
C LYS A 94 9.96 13.38 16.26
N LEU A 95 10.36 13.65 15.03
CA LEU A 95 9.73 13.04 13.86
C LEU A 95 9.89 11.50 13.89
N THR A 96 8.78 10.79 14.06
CA THR A 96 8.73 9.32 14.08
C THR A 96 7.88 8.76 12.95
N THR A 97 7.02 9.56 12.32
CA THR A 97 6.18 9.15 11.20
C THR A 97 6.25 10.15 10.06
N LEU A 98 6.60 9.65 8.88
CA LEU A 98 6.51 10.40 7.62
C LEU A 98 5.63 9.63 6.65
N ASP A 99 4.54 10.26 6.21
CA ASP A 99 3.56 9.67 5.31
C ASP A 99 3.42 10.59 4.08
N TRP A 100 4.04 10.19 2.98
CA TRP A 100 4.00 10.90 1.71
C TRP A 100 3.04 10.18 0.76
N ARG A 101 2.05 10.92 0.26
CA ARG A 101 1.01 10.42 -0.65
C ARG A 101 0.84 11.29 -1.90
N SER A 102 0.41 10.65 -2.97
CA SER A 102 -0.03 11.32 -4.20
C SER A 102 -1.51 11.72 -4.11
N HIS A 103 -1.80 12.95 -4.52
CA HIS A 103 -3.17 13.42 -4.70
C HIS A 103 -3.87 12.69 -5.86
N ASN A 104 -5.12 12.30 -5.67
CA ASN A 104 -6.02 11.74 -6.70
C ASN A 104 -5.55 10.48 -7.44
N GLY A 105 -4.55 9.74 -6.93
CA GLY A 105 -4.08 8.51 -7.58
C GLY A 105 -3.36 8.77 -8.90
N ALA A 106 -2.97 10.03 -9.17
CA ALA A 106 -2.03 10.33 -10.22
C ALA A 106 -0.73 9.56 -9.94
N ARG A 107 -0.26 8.80 -10.92
CA ARG A 107 1.01 8.08 -10.87
C ARG A 107 2.13 9.11 -10.92
N MET A 108 2.67 9.49 -9.76
CA MET A 108 3.73 10.49 -9.67
C MET A 108 5.07 9.84 -9.42
N GLU A 109 6.12 10.33 -10.05
CA GLU A 109 7.48 9.85 -9.81
C GLU A 109 8.07 10.52 -8.56
N ILE A 110 8.57 9.72 -7.61
CA ILE A 110 9.38 10.21 -6.48
C ILE A 110 10.81 9.71 -6.68
N PRO A 111 11.82 10.58 -6.68
CA PRO A 111 13.21 10.16 -6.73
C PRO A 111 13.62 9.32 -5.50
N ALA A 112 14.29 8.20 -5.69
CA ALA A 112 14.84 7.37 -4.61
C ALA A 112 15.80 8.16 -3.70
N ALA A 113 16.51 9.16 -4.27
CA ALA A 113 17.31 10.14 -3.53
C ALA A 113 16.54 10.82 -2.38
N PHE A 114 15.23 11.02 -2.54
CA PHE A 114 14.38 11.55 -1.48
C PHE A 114 14.34 10.60 -0.27
N GLY A 115 14.03 9.33 -0.51
CA GLY A 115 13.98 8.32 0.54
C GLY A 115 15.33 8.14 1.22
N ILE A 116 16.42 8.14 0.44
CA ILE A 116 17.79 8.14 0.95
C ILE A 116 18.03 9.32 1.90
N PHE A 117 17.68 10.53 1.46
CA PHE A 117 17.89 11.74 2.26
C PHE A 117 17.15 11.69 3.59
N VAL A 118 15.88 11.28 3.59
CA VAL A 118 15.08 11.14 4.83
C VAL A 118 15.69 10.10 5.76
N LEU A 119 15.94 8.88 5.27
CA LEU A 119 16.43 7.78 6.10
C LEU A 119 17.82 8.05 6.67
N ARG A 120 18.65 8.81 5.93
CA ARG A 120 19.98 9.22 6.38
C ARG A 120 19.93 10.18 7.57
N HIS A 121 18.93 11.05 7.65
CA HIS A 121 18.91 12.16 8.64
C HIS A 121 17.88 11.95 9.75
N VAL A 122 16.80 11.20 9.51
CA VAL A 122 15.74 10.95 10.50
C VAL A 122 15.93 9.58 11.15
N VAL A 123 16.87 9.49 12.10
CA VAL A 123 17.26 8.23 12.75
C VAL A 123 16.12 7.62 13.60
N GLY A 124 15.19 8.45 14.10
CA GLY A 124 14.05 8.04 14.93
C GLY A 124 12.80 7.62 14.16
N LEU A 125 12.85 7.53 12.82
CA LEU A 125 11.68 7.24 11.99
C LEU A 125 11.18 5.80 12.21
N THR A 126 10.00 5.67 12.81
CA THR A 126 9.33 4.38 13.07
C THR A 126 8.36 3.95 11.98
N LYS A 127 7.83 4.91 11.20
CA LYS A 127 6.95 4.67 10.07
C LYS A 127 7.33 5.56 8.89
N PHE A 128 7.49 4.93 7.72
CA PHE A 128 7.75 5.61 6.46
C PHE A 128 6.78 5.11 5.39
N CYS A 129 5.98 6.01 4.80
CA CYS A 129 5.12 5.70 3.64
C CYS A 129 5.47 6.61 2.47
N MET A 130 5.64 5.99 1.31
CA MET A 130 5.71 6.60 0.00
C MET A 130 4.69 5.88 -0.87
N CYS A 131 3.43 6.31 -0.77
CA CYS A 131 2.28 5.56 -1.26
C CYS A 131 1.64 6.26 -2.48
N ARG A 132 1.27 5.47 -3.51
CA ARG A 132 0.73 5.97 -4.80
C ARG A 132 1.73 6.81 -5.62
N HIS A 133 3.02 6.54 -5.44
CA HIS A 133 4.07 7.09 -6.28
C HIS A 133 4.75 5.96 -7.05
N HIS A 134 5.48 6.32 -8.09
CA HIS A 134 6.48 5.53 -8.76
C HIS A 134 7.82 5.96 -8.18
N LEU A 135 8.41 5.12 -7.35
CA LEU A 135 9.78 5.36 -6.91
C LEU A 135 10.69 5.21 -8.13
N VAL A 136 11.34 6.30 -8.54
CA VAL A 136 12.25 6.36 -9.68
C VAL A 136 13.67 6.58 -9.21
N GLY A 137 14.62 5.97 -9.89
CA GLY A 137 16.02 6.09 -9.53
C GLY A 137 16.90 5.19 -10.38
N THR A 138 18.18 5.46 -10.32
CA THR A 138 19.25 4.62 -10.84
C THR A 138 19.43 3.37 -10.00
N ALA A 139 20.12 2.37 -10.55
CA ALA A 139 20.54 1.18 -9.82
C ALA A 139 21.23 1.50 -8.49
N LEU A 140 22.16 2.46 -8.53
CA LEU A 140 22.96 2.90 -7.39
C LEU A 140 22.08 3.53 -6.30
N GLU A 141 21.09 4.34 -6.68
CA GLU A 141 20.17 4.94 -5.71
C GLU A 141 19.29 3.88 -5.04
N PHE A 142 18.86 2.84 -5.75
CA PHE A 142 18.12 1.74 -5.12
C PHE A 142 18.98 0.89 -4.19
N GLU A 143 20.25 0.66 -4.53
CA GLU A 143 21.22 0.00 -3.64
C GLU A 143 21.51 0.84 -2.39
N GLU A 144 21.66 2.15 -2.55
CA GLU A 144 21.87 3.06 -1.43
C GLU A 144 20.63 3.16 -0.54
N LEU A 145 19.44 3.25 -1.13
CA LEU A 145 18.18 3.21 -0.41
C LEU A 145 18.04 1.92 0.40
N ALA A 146 18.35 0.76 -0.20
CA ALA A 146 18.34 -0.53 0.47
C ALA A 146 19.30 -0.55 1.68
N ARG A 147 20.51 -0.01 1.53
CA ARG A 147 21.50 0.09 2.61
C ARG A 147 21.00 0.93 3.78
N TYR A 148 20.39 2.08 3.48
CA TYR A 148 19.82 2.95 4.51
C TYR A 148 18.63 2.30 5.21
N LEU A 149 17.76 1.60 4.47
CA LEU A 149 16.65 0.84 5.05
C LEU A 149 17.15 -0.26 5.99
N GLU A 150 18.14 -1.06 5.58
CA GLU A 150 18.72 -2.15 6.38
C GLU A 150 19.37 -1.61 7.67
N ALA A 151 20.05 -0.47 7.60
CA ALA A 151 20.67 0.18 8.75
C ALA A 151 19.67 0.92 9.66
N HIS A 152 18.42 1.10 9.26
CA HIS A 152 17.44 1.89 10.00
C HIS A 152 16.79 1.07 11.12
N HIS A 153 17.33 1.18 12.32
CA HIS A 153 16.97 0.32 13.44
C HIS A 153 15.65 0.66 14.14
N SER A 154 15.03 1.81 13.87
CA SER A 154 13.75 2.18 14.50
C SER A 154 12.54 1.94 13.59
N LEU A 155 12.76 1.76 12.28
CA LEU A 155 11.71 1.61 11.28
C LEU A 155 10.95 0.29 11.45
N SER A 156 9.68 0.40 11.84
CA SER A 156 8.79 -0.73 12.13
C SER A 156 7.66 -0.90 11.12
N SER A 157 7.34 0.14 10.38
CA SER A 157 6.33 0.12 9.32
C SER A 157 6.87 0.81 8.07
N LEU A 158 6.87 0.09 6.96
CA LEU A 158 7.28 0.61 5.66
C LEU A 158 6.18 0.40 4.63
N GLN A 159 5.89 1.43 3.85
CA GLN A 159 4.98 1.35 2.71
C GLN A 159 5.66 1.99 1.51
N ILE A 160 5.94 1.21 0.47
CA ILE A 160 6.55 1.68 -0.77
C ILE A 160 5.70 1.14 -1.90
N HIS A 161 5.00 2.03 -2.61
CA HIS A 161 4.22 1.65 -3.76
C HIS A 161 5.03 1.91 -5.03
N THR A 162 4.84 1.04 -6.03
CA THR A 162 5.26 1.18 -7.43
C THR A 162 6.75 1.50 -7.67
N VAL A 163 7.44 0.61 -8.38
CA VAL A 163 8.69 0.93 -9.10
C VAL A 163 8.38 0.69 -10.57
N PRO A 164 8.65 1.65 -11.48
CA PRO A 164 8.33 1.50 -12.90
C PRO A 164 8.79 0.15 -13.46
N GLU A 165 8.04 -0.35 -14.43
CA GLU A 165 8.44 -1.52 -15.22
C GLU A 165 9.79 -1.22 -15.91
N GLY A 166 10.68 -2.22 -15.96
CA GLY A 166 12.00 -2.10 -16.60
C GLY A 166 13.14 -1.66 -15.68
N VAL A 167 12.89 -1.31 -14.42
CA VAL A 167 13.98 -1.05 -13.45
C VAL A 167 14.44 -2.36 -12.81
N ILE A 168 15.64 -2.82 -13.22
CA ILE A 168 16.26 -4.11 -12.89
C ILE A 168 16.68 -4.22 -11.39
N CYS A 169 16.67 -3.11 -10.65
CA CYS A 169 17.38 -3.00 -9.36
C CYS A 169 16.52 -3.18 -8.11
N LYS A 170 15.51 -4.06 -8.17
CA LYS A 170 14.58 -4.31 -7.06
C LYS A 170 15.10 -5.34 -6.04
N GLY A 171 16.07 -6.17 -6.43
CA GLY A 171 16.69 -7.19 -5.56
C GLY A 171 17.28 -6.64 -4.25
N PRO A 172 18.09 -5.56 -4.28
CA PRO A 172 18.63 -4.96 -3.07
C PRO A 172 17.56 -4.54 -2.05
N LEU A 173 16.43 -4.00 -2.49
CA LEU A 173 15.33 -3.61 -1.60
C LEU A 173 14.70 -4.81 -0.91
N VAL A 174 14.37 -5.87 -1.67
CA VAL A 174 13.81 -7.11 -1.13
C VAL A 174 14.76 -7.74 -0.11
N HIS A 175 16.05 -7.75 -0.43
CA HIS A 175 17.08 -8.23 0.47
C HIS A 175 17.17 -7.39 1.75
N ALA A 176 17.09 -6.06 1.66
CA ALA A 176 17.01 -5.20 2.83
C ALA A 176 15.77 -5.52 3.69
N PHE A 177 14.60 -5.67 3.08
CA PHE A 177 13.37 -6.03 3.80
C PHE A 177 13.49 -7.36 4.54
N SER A 178 14.26 -8.31 4.02
CA SER A 178 14.51 -9.60 4.70
C SER A 178 15.38 -9.48 5.97
N ARG A 179 16.12 -8.37 6.12
CA ARG A 179 17.14 -8.16 7.17
C ARG A 179 16.81 -7.05 8.17
N MET A 180 15.80 -6.23 7.90
CA MET A 180 15.42 -5.14 8.80
C MET A 180 14.89 -5.69 10.15
N PRO A 181 15.62 -5.46 11.26
CA PRO A 181 15.37 -6.19 12.52
C PRO A 181 14.13 -5.71 13.26
N GLN A 182 13.58 -4.54 12.96
CA GLN A 182 12.38 -4.01 13.61
C GLN A 182 11.17 -3.93 12.67
N LEU A 183 11.31 -4.31 11.40
CA LEU A 183 10.24 -4.18 10.41
C LEU A 183 9.11 -5.16 10.72
N LYS A 184 7.98 -4.65 11.22
CA LYS A 184 6.79 -5.43 11.58
C LYS A 184 5.72 -5.39 10.50
N SER A 185 5.60 -4.29 9.77
CA SER A 185 4.60 -4.12 8.71
C SER A 185 5.27 -3.67 7.42
N LEU A 186 5.02 -4.39 6.34
CA LEU A 186 5.47 -4.04 5.00
C LEU A 186 4.30 -4.00 4.03
N ASP A 187 4.16 -2.88 3.31
CA ASP A 187 3.19 -2.70 2.24
C ASP A 187 3.92 -2.43 0.93
N LEU A 188 3.77 -3.37 -0.01
CA LEU A 188 4.33 -3.30 -1.37
C LEU A 188 3.22 -3.22 -2.41
N SER A 189 2.07 -2.64 -2.05
CA SER A 189 0.96 -2.48 -2.98
C SER A 189 1.40 -1.74 -4.26
N CYS A 190 0.89 -2.20 -5.41
CA CYS A 190 1.21 -1.70 -6.74
C CYS A 190 2.69 -1.88 -7.15
N LEU A 191 3.49 -2.67 -6.43
CA LEU A 191 4.86 -2.95 -6.83
C LEU A 191 4.88 -4.00 -7.94
N SER A 192 5.35 -3.63 -9.13
CA SER A 192 5.61 -4.58 -10.21
C SER A 192 6.79 -5.49 -9.85
N VAL A 193 6.59 -6.81 -9.87
CA VAL A 193 7.66 -7.83 -9.72
C VAL A 193 8.39 -8.15 -11.01
N TRP A 194 8.03 -7.50 -12.11
CA TRP A 194 8.65 -7.73 -13.39
C TRP A 194 10.16 -7.45 -13.26
N GLY A 195 10.96 -8.52 -13.32
CA GLY A 195 12.42 -8.51 -13.14
C GLY A 195 12.95 -8.93 -11.77
N MET A 196 12.12 -9.33 -10.80
CA MET A 196 12.59 -9.94 -9.55
C MET A 196 12.72 -11.46 -9.68
N ASP A 197 13.78 -12.03 -9.11
CA ASP A 197 13.91 -13.48 -8.97
C ASP A 197 12.93 -13.98 -7.89
N PRO A 198 11.98 -14.89 -8.19
CA PRO A 198 10.97 -15.34 -7.25
C PRO A 198 11.52 -15.88 -5.91
N PRO A 199 12.61 -16.66 -5.87
CA PRO A 199 13.28 -17.05 -4.63
C PRO A 199 13.70 -15.87 -3.76
N ASP A 200 14.28 -14.82 -4.35
CA ASP A 200 14.69 -13.63 -3.60
C ASP A 200 13.48 -12.89 -3.05
N PHE A 201 12.43 -12.73 -3.86
CA PHE A 201 11.16 -12.18 -3.39
C PHE A 201 10.60 -12.97 -2.21
N GLY A 202 10.61 -14.31 -2.30
CA GLY A 202 10.21 -15.19 -1.21
C GLY A 202 11.02 -14.97 0.07
N ARG A 203 12.34 -14.72 0.00
CA ARG A 203 13.20 -14.57 1.20
C ARG A 203 12.77 -13.43 2.12
N MET A 204 12.13 -12.40 1.60
CA MET A 204 11.55 -11.31 2.41
C MET A 204 10.61 -11.84 3.50
N PHE A 205 9.85 -12.89 3.21
CA PHE A 205 8.93 -13.51 4.15
C PHE A 205 9.63 -14.27 5.27
N SER A 206 10.93 -14.55 5.14
CA SER A 206 11.74 -15.16 6.21
C SER A 206 12.18 -14.16 7.28
N ASN A 207 11.93 -12.84 7.11
CA ASN A 207 12.24 -11.86 8.15
C ASN A 207 11.45 -12.20 9.43
N PRO A 208 12.12 -12.54 10.55
CA PRO A 208 11.45 -12.94 11.78
C PRO A 208 10.62 -11.80 12.39
N SER A 209 11.01 -10.55 12.23
CA SER A 209 10.30 -9.41 12.82
C SER A 209 9.02 -9.06 12.09
N LEU A 210 8.87 -9.51 10.84
CA LEU A 210 7.75 -9.17 9.98
C LEU A 210 6.48 -9.89 10.44
N GLN A 211 5.45 -9.11 10.75
CA GLN A 211 4.15 -9.58 11.25
C GLN A 211 3.03 -9.36 10.22
N LYS A 212 3.16 -8.36 9.36
CA LYS A 212 2.16 -8.01 8.35
C LYS A 212 2.81 -7.74 7.01
N VAL A 213 2.29 -8.37 5.96
CA VAL A 213 2.63 -8.07 4.57
C VAL A 213 1.37 -7.75 3.78
N VAL A 214 1.43 -6.71 2.97
CA VAL A 214 0.37 -6.29 2.05
C VAL A 214 0.93 -6.24 0.64
N LEU A 215 0.33 -7.02 -0.26
CA LEU A 215 0.66 -7.14 -1.67
C LEU A 215 -0.62 -6.90 -2.49
N LYS A 216 -1.06 -5.65 -2.60
CA LYS A 216 -2.20 -5.32 -3.45
C LYS A 216 -1.75 -4.95 -4.85
N ASP A 217 -2.58 -5.18 -5.86
CA ASP A 217 -2.24 -4.91 -7.27
C ASP A 217 -0.87 -5.51 -7.62
N PHE A 218 -0.65 -6.73 -7.17
CA PHE A 218 0.63 -7.42 -7.21
C PHE A 218 0.49 -8.67 -8.08
N ASP A 219 1.41 -8.87 -9.02
CA ASP A 219 1.33 -10.01 -9.94
C ASP A 219 1.73 -11.30 -9.23
N LEU A 220 0.73 -12.06 -8.77
CA LEU A 220 0.92 -13.37 -8.17
C LEU A 220 0.84 -14.43 -9.27
N ASP A 221 2.01 -14.80 -9.77
CA ASP A 221 2.15 -15.87 -10.76
C ASP A 221 2.44 -17.24 -10.12
N GLU A 222 2.63 -18.24 -10.98
CA GLU A 222 2.92 -19.63 -10.59
C GLU A 222 4.30 -19.81 -9.91
N GLN A 223 5.19 -18.81 -9.96
CA GLN A 223 6.53 -18.89 -9.36
C GLN A 223 6.61 -18.14 -8.03
N ILE A 224 5.93 -17.01 -7.92
CA ILE A 224 5.91 -16.15 -6.74
C ILE A 224 5.16 -16.82 -5.59
N ALA A 225 3.96 -17.36 -5.83
CA ALA A 225 3.16 -17.99 -4.77
C ALA A 225 3.90 -19.15 -4.07
N PRO A 226 4.55 -20.07 -4.82
CA PRO A 226 5.38 -21.11 -4.21
C PRO A 226 6.60 -20.58 -3.45
N ALA A 227 7.23 -19.49 -3.92
CA ALA A 227 8.34 -18.87 -3.22
C ALA A 227 7.91 -18.27 -1.87
N ILE A 228 6.78 -17.56 -1.84
CA ILE A 228 6.18 -17.03 -0.59
C ILE A 228 5.93 -18.19 0.39
N VAL A 229 5.22 -19.22 -0.04
CA VAL A 229 4.88 -20.38 0.80
C VAL A 229 6.12 -21.09 1.33
N ARG A 230 7.12 -21.33 0.48
CA ARG A 230 8.36 -22.00 0.88
C ARG A 230 9.05 -21.23 2.01
N SER A 231 9.19 -19.92 1.86
CA SER A 231 9.83 -19.07 2.86
C SER A 231 9.01 -18.98 4.14
N LEU A 232 7.68 -18.88 4.05
CA LEU A 232 6.83 -18.84 5.23
C LEU A 232 6.86 -20.17 6.02
N ARG A 233 6.96 -21.31 5.35
CA ARG A 233 7.14 -22.63 6.01
C ARG A 233 8.48 -22.76 6.74
N GLN A 234 9.48 -21.99 6.33
CA GLN A 234 10.80 -21.98 6.95
C GLN A 234 10.89 -21.01 8.14
N ARG A 235 9.86 -20.18 8.37
CA ARG A 235 9.81 -19.31 9.55
C ARG A 235 9.69 -20.14 10.83
N ASP A 236 10.18 -19.55 11.91
CA ASP A 236 9.96 -20.07 13.26
C ASP A 236 8.44 -20.12 13.56
N PRO A 237 7.87 -21.30 13.86
CA PRO A 237 6.45 -21.45 14.19
C PRO A 237 6.01 -20.64 15.43
N SER A 238 6.94 -20.30 16.32
CA SER A 238 6.65 -19.47 17.50
C SER A 238 6.45 -17.99 17.15
N ASN A 239 6.84 -17.58 15.94
CA ASN A 239 6.72 -16.21 15.44
C ASN A 239 6.07 -16.18 14.03
N PRO A 240 4.80 -16.60 13.95
CA PRO A 240 4.06 -16.65 12.70
C PRO A 240 3.87 -15.27 12.10
N LEU A 241 3.81 -15.20 10.77
CA LEU A 241 3.31 -13.99 10.11
C LEU A 241 1.86 -13.79 10.56
N GLN A 242 1.49 -12.66 11.16
CA GLN A 242 0.13 -12.47 11.66
C GLN A 242 -0.86 -12.22 10.52
N LYS A 243 -0.48 -11.42 9.52
CA LYS A 243 -1.37 -11.01 8.44
C LYS A 243 -0.67 -11.03 7.08
N LEU A 244 -1.29 -11.71 6.11
CA LEU A 244 -0.97 -11.56 4.69
C LEU A 244 -2.20 -10.98 3.98
N SER A 245 -2.01 -9.87 3.26
CA SER A 245 -3.08 -9.27 2.44
C SER A 245 -2.67 -9.33 0.98
N LEU A 246 -3.51 -9.94 0.15
CA LEU A 246 -3.30 -10.10 -1.28
C LEU A 246 -4.46 -9.41 -2.01
N ASP A 247 -4.16 -8.65 -3.07
CA ASP A 247 -5.19 -8.13 -3.97
C ASP A 247 -4.86 -8.55 -5.39
N THR A 248 -5.75 -9.30 -6.01
CA THR A 248 -5.59 -9.83 -7.39
C THR A 248 -6.36 -8.96 -8.40
N THR A 249 -6.51 -7.67 -8.09
CA THR A 249 -7.08 -6.67 -8.99
C THR A 249 -6.07 -6.23 -10.05
N GLY A 250 -5.59 -7.13 -10.91
CA GLY A 250 -4.65 -6.68 -11.93
C GLY A 250 -4.17 -7.63 -13.01
N THR A 251 -4.18 -8.96 -12.85
CA THR A 251 -3.43 -9.82 -13.79
C THR A 251 -4.20 -11.05 -14.28
N HIS A 252 -3.51 -11.92 -15.03
CA HIS A 252 -4.12 -12.95 -15.87
C HIS A 252 -4.93 -13.98 -15.03
N LYS A 253 -6.24 -13.99 -15.23
CA LYS A 253 -7.26 -14.69 -14.42
C LYS A 253 -6.99 -16.16 -14.06
N ALA A 254 -6.26 -16.91 -14.90
CA ALA A 254 -6.04 -18.33 -14.68
C ALA A 254 -4.92 -18.61 -13.65
N THR A 255 -3.81 -17.87 -13.71
CA THR A 255 -2.63 -18.08 -12.86
C THR A 255 -2.88 -17.65 -11.42
N GLU A 256 -3.69 -16.61 -11.22
CA GLU A 256 -4.08 -16.11 -9.89
C GLU A 256 -4.83 -17.18 -9.07
N SER A 257 -5.72 -17.95 -9.72
CA SER A 257 -6.51 -18.99 -9.05
C SER A 257 -5.65 -20.12 -8.48
N ALA A 258 -4.65 -20.56 -9.25
CA ALA A 258 -3.70 -21.59 -8.84
C ALA A 258 -2.77 -21.08 -7.72
N ALA A 259 -2.30 -19.84 -7.81
CA ALA A 259 -1.50 -19.19 -6.79
C ALA A 259 -2.25 -19.08 -5.44
N ILE A 260 -3.51 -18.64 -5.47
CA ILE A 260 -4.37 -18.57 -4.27
C ILE A 260 -4.59 -19.96 -3.68
N ALA A 261 -4.98 -20.93 -4.51
CA ALA A 261 -5.19 -22.30 -4.06
C ALA A 261 -3.93 -22.89 -3.43
N PHE A 262 -2.77 -22.60 -3.99
CA PHE A 262 -1.48 -23.04 -3.46
C PHE A 262 -1.22 -22.45 -2.08
N ILE A 263 -1.36 -21.13 -1.91
CA ILE A 263 -1.19 -20.44 -0.62
C ILE A 263 -2.18 -20.99 0.43
N LEU A 264 -3.44 -21.17 0.06
CA LEU A 264 -4.46 -21.73 0.95
C LEU A 264 -4.14 -23.18 1.35
N SER A 265 -3.67 -24.03 0.44
CA SER A 265 -3.34 -25.43 0.78
C SER A 265 -2.06 -25.60 1.60
N ALA A 266 -1.29 -24.52 1.77
CA ALA A 266 0.10 -24.61 2.19
C ALA A 266 0.30 -24.89 3.69
N ASN A 267 -0.75 -24.84 4.52
CA ASN A 267 -0.66 -25.00 5.98
C ASN A 267 0.39 -24.08 6.62
N VAL A 268 0.48 -22.86 6.12
CA VAL A 268 1.43 -21.89 6.65
C VAL A 268 0.86 -21.30 7.94
N PRO A 269 1.67 -21.14 9.00
CA PRO A 269 1.22 -20.52 10.23
C PRO A 269 1.12 -19.00 10.04
N PHE A 270 0.02 -18.53 9.43
CA PHE A 270 -0.40 -17.14 9.56
C PHE A 270 -1.83 -17.03 10.05
N GLN A 271 -2.11 -16.03 10.89
CA GLN A 271 -3.40 -15.92 11.57
C GLN A 271 -4.50 -15.45 10.61
N LEU A 272 -4.21 -14.44 9.80
CA LEU A 272 -5.17 -13.80 8.91
C LEU A 272 -4.65 -13.75 7.46
N LEU A 273 -5.46 -14.27 6.55
CA LEU A 273 -5.34 -14.04 5.12
C LEU A 273 -6.47 -13.14 4.66
N GLU A 274 -6.13 -11.96 4.15
CA GLU A 274 -7.06 -11.06 3.49
C GLU A 274 -6.83 -11.15 1.98
N MET A 275 -7.89 -11.46 1.23
CA MET A 275 -7.84 -11.50 -0.22
C MET A 275 -8.94 -10.61 -0.79
N SER A 276 -8.55 -9.74 -1.71
CA SER A 276 -9.49 -9.03 -2.56
C SER A 276 -9.57 -9.73 -3.91
N LEU A 277 -10.79 -10.13 -4.26
CA LEU A 277 -11.14 -10.96 -5.41
C LEU A 277 -11.54 -10.10 -6.63
N GLY A 278 -11.11 -8.84 -6.70
CA GLY A 278 -11.80 -7.81 -7.48
C GLY A 278 -12.01 -8.12 -8.97
N SER A 279 -11.11 -8.87 -9.63
CA SER A 279 -11.26 -9.30 -11.04
C SER A 279 -11.74 -10.74 -11.23
N LEU A 280 -11.81 -11.53 -10.16
CA LEU A 280 -12.32 -12.88 -10.22
C LEU A 280 -13.79 -12.77 -10.61
N ARG A 281 -14.09 -13.10 -11.86
CA ARG A 281 -15.47 -13.26 -12.28
C ARG A 281 -16.01 -14.36 -11.40
N LEU A 282 -16.82 -13.96 -10.43
CA LEU A 282 -17.49 -14.83 -9.49
C LEU A 282 -18.38 -15.89 -10.17
N SER A 283 -18.51 -15.85 -11.51
CA SER A 283 -19.04 -16.91 -12.35
C SER A 283 -18.13 -18.15 -12.45
N ASP A 284 -16.84 -18.06 -12.11
CA ASP A 284 -15.93 -19.21 -12.17
C ASP A 284 -15.98 -20.02 -10.88
N MET A 285 -16.96 -20.93 -10.83
CA MET A 285 -17.14 -21.87 -9.72
C MET A 285 -15.90 -22.73 -9.45
N ASN A 286 -15.02 -22.94 -10.43
CA ASN A 286 -13.82 -23.76 -10.23
C ASN A 286 -12.84 -23.08 -9.26
N VAL A 287 -12.75 -21.75 -9.26
CA VAL A 287 -11.91 -21.01 -8.31
C VAL A 287 -12.40 -21.23 -6.89
N PHE A 288 -13.71 -21.08 -6.65
CA PHE A 288 -14.31 -21.30 -5.34
C PHE A 288 -14.23 -22.76 -4.88
N GLN A 289 -14.41 -23.73 -5.79
CA GLN A 289 -14.22 -25.15 -5.48
C GLN A 289 -12.77 -25.45 -5.09
N THR A 290 -11.81 -24.93 -5.85
CA THR A 290 -10.38 -25.12 -5.57
C THR A 290 -10.01 -24.47 -4.24
N MET A 291 -10.47 -23.24 -3.97
CA MET A 291 -10.28 -22.58 -2.68
C MET A 291 -10.88 -23.39 -1.53
N ALA A 292 -12.11 -23.89 -1.67
CA ALA A 292 -12.76 -24.71 -0.65
C ALA A 292 -11.98 -26.02 -0.41
N GLN A 293 -11.49 -26.67 -1.46
CA GLN A 293 -10.67 -27.88 -1.35
C GLN A 293 -9.32 -27.59 -0.68
N SER A 294 -8.64 -26.49 -1.03
CA SER A 294 -7.41 -26.06 -0.40
C SER A 294 -7.60 -25.67 1.07
N LEU A 295 -8.75 -25.10 1.42
CA LEU A 295 -9.09 -24.79 2.81
C LEU A 295 -9.33 -26.03 3.65
N ARG A 296 -9.88 -27.11 3.08
CA ARG A 296 -10.04 -28.40 3.79
C ARG A 296 -8.71 -28.98 4.25
N SER A 297 -7.65 -28.78 3.46
CA SER A 297 -6.31 -29.22 3.85
C SER A 297 -5.60 -28.22 4.76
N ASN A 298 -6.16 -27.02 4.99
CA ASN A 298 -5.57 -25.99 5.83
C ASN A 298 -6.04 -26.06 7.29
N SER A 299 -5.13 -26.41 8.20
CA SER A 299 -5.39 -26.51 9.65
C SER A 299 -4.81 -25.34 10.46
N THR A 300 -4.08 -24.42 9.83
CA THR A 300 -3.32 -23.35 10.51
C THR A 300 -3.95 -21.98 10.37
N LEU A 301 -4.67 -21.73 9.28
CA LEU A 301 -5.35 -20.47 9.02
C LEU A 301 -6.48 -20.31 10.05
N GLN A 302 -6.50 -19.17 10.74
CA GLN A 302 -7.58 -18.88 11.70
C GLN A 302 -8.66 -18.03 11.07
N ILE A 303 -8.28 -17.07 10.24
CA ILE A 303 -9.19 -16.10 9.66
C ILE A 303 -8.92 -15.94 8.16
N LEU A 304 -9.96 -16.09 7.36
CA LEU A 304 -9.97 -15.75 5.94
C LEU A 304 -10.93 -14.60 5.69
N HIS A 305 -10.43 -13.47 5.20
CA HIS A 305 -11.24 -12.35 4.74
C HIS A 305 -11.28 -12.34 3.22
N LEU A 306 -12.47 -12.51 2.66
CA LEU A 306 -12.72 -12.33 1.23
C LEU A 306 -13.41 -11.00 1.01
N ARG A 307 -12.77 -10.14 0.21
CA ARG A 307 -13.30 -8.84 -0.23
C ARG A 307 -13.56 -8.91 -1.73
N THR A 308 -14.64 -8.27 -2.18
CA THR A 308 -14.89 -8.08 -3.61
C THR A 308 -15.38 -6.67 -3.83
N ASP A 309 -14.96 -6.08 -4.95
CA ASP A 309 -15.46 -4.78 -5.43
C ASP A 309 -16.69 -4.96 -6.35
N SER A 310 -17.12 -6.21 -6.61
CA SER A 310 -18.37 -6.52 -7.32
C SER A 310 -19.57 -6.31 -6.42
N ASP A 311 -20.66 -5.75 -6.96
CA ASP A 311 -21.92 -5.63 -6.22
C ASP A 311 -22.49 -7.02 -5.89
N ILE A 312 -22.38 -7.40 -4.61
CA ILE A 312 -22.81 -8.72 -4.11
C ILE A 312 -24.33 -8.91 -4.24
N SER A 313 -25.11 -7.84 -4.46
CA SER A 313 -26.53 -7.99 -4.77
C SER A 313 -26.79 -8.77 -6.08
N SER A 314 -25.83 -8.80 -7.00
CA SER A 314 -25.87 -9.62 -8.21
C SER A 314 -25.27 -11.03 -8.05
N LEU A 315 -24.62 -11.31 -6.91
CA LEU A 315 -24.11 -12.63 -6.57
C LEU A 315 -25.18 -13.39 -5.81
N SER A 316 -26.10 -13.95 -6.58
CA SER A 316 -27.15 -14.82 -6.07
C SER A 316 -26.62 -15.98 -5.23
N ASP A 317 -27.51 -16.61 -4.47
CA ASP A 317 -27.30 -17.87 -3.74
C ASP A 317 -26.63 -18.97 -4.59
N THR A 318 -26.56 -18.82 -5.91
CA THR A 318 -25.91 -19.75 -6.85
C THR A 318 -24.38 -19.77 -6.81
N VAL A 319 -23.70 -18.73 -6.30
CA VAL A 319 -22.22 -18.72 -6.19
C VAL A 319 -21.80 -18.87 -4.72
N TRP A 320 -22.32 -18.01 -3.85
CA TRP A 320 -22.01 -18.07 -2.42
C TRP A 320 -22.65 -19.27 -1.74
N GLY A 321 -23.88 -19.66 -2.10
CA GLY A 321 -24.55 -20.82 -1.49
C GLY A 321 -23.76 -22.12 -1.65
N PRO A 322 -23.29 -22.49 -2.85
CA PRO A 322 -22.42 -23.65 -3.01
C PRO A 322 -21.06 -23.48 -2.34
N PHE A 323 -20.44 -22.30 -2.36
CA PHE A 323 -19.15 -22.09 -1.68
C PHE A 323 -19.30 -22.22 -0.15
N LEU A 324 -20.29 -21.55 0.44
CA LEU A 324 -20.65 -21.65 1.85
C LEU A 324 -21.05 -23.08 2.20
N GLY A 325 -21.88 -23.73 1.38
CA GLY A 325 -22.23 -25.14 1.56
C GLY A 325 -21.01 -26.06 1.49
N LEU A 326 -20.05 -25.82 0.60
CA LEU A 326 -18.80 -26.59 0.54
C LEU A 326 -17.94 -26.41 1.80
N LEU A 327 -17.99 -25.23 2.42
CA LEU A 327 -17.29 -24.92 3.67
C LEU A 327 -18.03 -25.47 4.91
N GLU A 328 -19.36 -25.33 4.97
CA GLU A 328 -20.22 -25.80 6.07
C GLU A 328 -20.34 -27.32 6.12
N ILE A 329 -20.43 -28.00 4.97
CA ILE A 329 -20.57 -29.46 4.92
C ILE A 329 -19.27 -30.17 5.34
N ASN A 330 -18.12 -29.49 5.28
CA ASN A 330 -16.82 -30.16 5.43
C ASN A 330 -15.91 -29.57 6.50
N MET A 331 -16.24 -28.42 7.09
CA MET A 331 -15.39 -27.81 8.09
C MET A 331 -16.16 -27.10 9.20
N SER A 332 -15.49 -26.91 10.33
CA SER A 332 -16.00 -26.24 11.50
C SER A 332 -15.98 -24.69 11.38
N TRP A 333 -15.70 -24.16 10.19
CA TRP A 333 -15.56 -22.72 9.97
C TRP A 333 -16.90 -21.99 10.00
N GLN A 334 -16.95 -20.86 10.72
CA GLN A 334 -18.13 -20.00 10.76
C GLN A 334 -17.97 -18.84 9.80
N ALA A 335 -18.94 -18.67 8.89
CA ALA A 335 -18.99 -17.57 7.95
C ALA A 335 -19.79 -16.39 8.55
N PHE A 336 -19.19 -15.21 8.56
CA PHE A 336 -19.83 -13.96 8.94
C PHE A 336 -19.77 -13.00 7.75
N ALA A 337 -20.93 -12.72 7.15
CA ALA A 337 -21.05 -11.65 6.17
C ALA A 337 -21.31 -10.33 6.92
N SER A 338 -20.42 -9.35 6.74
CA SER A 338 -20.66 -7.99 7.21
C SER A 338 -20.62 -7.01 6.04
N SER A 339 -21.66 -6.18 5.93
CA SER A 339 -21.66 -5.02 5.05
C SER A 339 -21.13 -3.83 5.83
N THR A 340 -19.86 -3.49 5.63
CA THR A 340 -19.29 -2.24 6.12
C THR A 340 -18.87 -1.39 4.92
N GLY A 341 -19.64 -0.32 4.66
CA GLY A 341 -19.33 0.62 3.58
C GLY A 341 -20.12 1.92 3.73
N SER A 342 -19.40 3.04 3.81
CA SER A 342 -19.93 4.37 3.52
C SER A 342 -20.14 4.48 2.00
N LYS A 343 -21.23 5.13 1.58
CA LYS A 343 -21.47 5.50 0.17
C LYS A 343 -20.27 6.30 -0.33
N LEU A 344 -19.42 5.69 -1.16
CA LEU A 344 -18.57 6.45 -2.08
C LEU A 344 -19.45 6.91 -3.24
N GLU A 345 -19.26 8.16 -3.68
CA GLU A 345 -19.87 8.72 -4.89
C GLU A 345 -19.62 7.76 -6.06
N GLY A 346 -20.62 6.99 -6.45
CA GLY A 346 -20.49 5.88 -7.42
C GLY A 346 -21.24 4.60 -7.09
N GLY A 347 -21.74 4.42 -5.87
CA GLY A 347 -22.75 3.37 -5.58
C GLY A 347 -22.25 1.93 -5.39
N PHE A 348 -20.97 1.70 -5.14
CA PHE A 348 -20.45 0.34 -4.88
C PHE A 348 -20.55 -0.03 -3.39
N PHE A 349 -21.25 -1.12 -3.07
CA PHE A 349 -21.22 -1.74 -1.74
C PHE A 349 -20.04 -2.71 -1.63
N ARG A 350 -19.08 -2.42 -0.74
CA ARG A 350 -18.08 -3.41 -0.32
C ARG A 350 -18.68 -4.28 0.77
N ARG A 351 -18.69 -5.60 0.60
CA ARG A 351 -18.90 -6.53 1.74
C ARG A 351 -17.66 -7.37 1.96
N CYS A 352 -17.43 -7.70 3.23
CA CYS A 352 -16.38 -8.59 3.69
C CYS A 352 -17.05 -9.87 4.18
N VAL A 353 -16.58 -11.02 3.69
CA VAL A 353 -16.94 -12.33 4.25
C VAL A 353 -15.76 -12.80 5.07
N GLN A 354 -15.99 -12.97 6.37
CA GLN A 354 -15.01 -13.49 7.30
C GLN A 354 -15.32 -14.95 7.61
N PHE A 355 -14.33 -15.82 7.47
CA PHE A 355 -14.40 -17.19 7.96
C PHE A 355 -13.48 -17.33 9.16
N THR A 356 -13.96 -17.94 10.24
CA THR A 356 -13.13 -18.27 11.41
C THR A 356 -13.14 -19.75 11.71
N THR A 357 -11.99 -20.36 12.01
CA THR A 357 -11.97 -21.67 12.68
C THR A 357 -12.62 -21.51 14.06
N PRO A 358 -13.43 -22.47 14.53
CA PRO A 358 -13.89 -22.42 15.89
C PRO A 358 -12.70 -22.63 16.79
N LYS A 359 -12.61 -21.83 17.85
CA LYS A 359 -11.73 -22.16 18.97
C LYS A 359 -12.16 -23.56 19.42
N LEU A 360 -11.30 -24.56 19.24
CA LEU A 360 -11.42 -25.80 19.98
C LEU A 360 -11.44 -25.40 21.44
N SER A 361 -12.61 -25.44 22.07
CA SER A 361 -12.74 -25.38 23.51
C SER A 361 -11.86 -26.50 24.05
N SER A 362 -10.78 -26.13 24.73
CA SER A 362 -9.90 -27.06 25.42
C SER A 362 -10.74 -27.97 26.32
N CYS A 363 -10.70 -29.27 26.05
CA CYS A 363 -10.95 -30.29 27.06
C CYS A 363 -9.70 -30.44 27.94
#